data_AF-A0A9X4KFV9-F1
#
_entry.id   AF-A0A9X4KFV9-F1
#
_cell.length_a   1.000
_cell.length_b   1.000
_cell.length_c   1.000
_cell.angle_alpha   90.00
_cell.angle_beta   90.00
_cell.angle_gamma   90.00
#
_symmetry.space_group_name_H-M   'P 1'
#
loop_
_entity.id
_entity.type
_entity.pdbx_description
1 polymer ?
#
loop_
_entity_poly.entity_id
_entity_poly.type
_entity_poly.pdbx_seq_one_letter_code
_entity_poly.pdbx_strand_id
1 'polypeptide(L)'
;MDLVFTAGWDSFDKRVAAQEFLPLDSLLASEGAALKTAIDPAYLQASSRGGEVYAVPAQQLLAPSAGVLINKALAAKYHIDESKIKSLQDLDAVMQAVKKKSNRALKVAGTLEDMIRLTYREQVGEDSSTNIAVLVPNGGTKVVNAYTTPAMRSMFAIFARWKTERYLWEYDTSNMFTSQSLAIQQQTFAVVKPALDYQSVNFLGGTSGPWDAIRFTAPYLNKKKLDGRNDRDLGDFRTSRHGDAGALAALYRQGINSAARLGRGGCPLSKDRTRDNQTPSAL
;
A
#
# COMPACT_ATOMS: atom_id res chain seq x y z
N MET A 1 -3.25 4.78 35.81
CA MET A 1 -2.81 3.86 34.75
C MET A 1 -1.32 4.07 34.61
N ASP A 2 -0.51 3.03 34.83
CA ASP A 2 0.95 3.19 34.96
C ASP A 2 1.68 2.95 33.64
N LEU A 3 1.15 2.05 32.81
CA LEU A 3 1.62 1.76 31.46
C LEU A 3 0.42 1.60 30.53
N VAL A 4 0.56 2.09 29.30
CA VAL A 4 -0.48 2.01 28.26
C VAL A 4 0.16 1.65 26.93
N PHE A 5 -0.46 0.71 26.22
CA PHE A 5 -0.11 0.48 24.83
C PHE A 5 -0.46 1.72 24.02
N THR A 6 0.46 2.17 23.17
CA THR A 6 0.21 3.25 22.22
C THR A 6 0.94 2.96 20.92
N ALA A 7 0.52 3.64 19.87
CA ALA A 7 1.11 3.57 18.54
C ALA A 7 0.82 4.87 17.81
N GLY A 8 1.57 5.22 16.78
CA GLY A 8 1.25 6.43 16.02
C GLY A 8 -0.05 6.36 15.22
N TRP A 9 -0.70 5.18 15.10
CA TRP A 9 -2.08 5.05 14.62
C TRP A 9 -3.11 5.14 15.75
N ASP A 10 -2.70 4.94 17.01
CA ASP A 10 -3.50 5.15 18.22
C ASP A 10 -3.27 6.55 18.81
N SER A 11 -3.30 7.56 17.94
CA SER A 11 -3.25 8.97 18.33
C SER A 11 -2.05 9.36 19.20
N PHE A 12 -0.91 8.67 19.12
CA PHE A 12 0.30 8.98 19.92
C PHE A 12 0.65 10.47 19.88
N ASP A 13 0.66 11.07 18.69
CA ASP A 13 0.98 12.48 18.50
C ASP A 13 0.01 13.40 19.27
N LYS A 14 -1.29 13.09 19.23
CA LYS A 14 -2.32 13.85 19.95
C LYS A 14 -2.22 13.68 21.45
N ARG A 15 -1.94 12.46 21.93
CA ARG A 15 -1.80 12.16 23.37
C ARG A 15 -0.57 12.85 23.97
N VAL A 16 0.55 12.90 23.23
CA VAL A 16 1.72 13.71 23.61
C VAL A 16 1.35 15.20 23.66
N ALA A 17 0.68 15.72 22.62
CA ALA A 17 0.26 17.12 22.57
C ALA A 17 -0.73 17.50 23.69
N ALA A 18 -1.59 16.57 24.08
CA ALA A 18 -2.53 16.71 25.19
C ALA A 18 -1.88 16.50 26.58
N GLN A 19 -0.56 16.26 26.63
CA GLN A 19 0.20 16.00 27.85
C GLN A 19 -0.29 14.77 28.64
N GLU A 20 -0.84 13.77 27.94
CA GLU A 20 -1.25 12.50 28.55
C GLU A 20 -0.06 11.56 28.80
N PHE A 21 1.09 11.79 28.15
CA PHE A 21 2.30 10.99 28.29
C PHE A 21 3.43 11.75 28.96
N LEU A 22 4.12 11.07 29.87
CA LEU A 22 5.29 11.58 30.58
C LEU A 22 6.55 11.47 29.71
N PRO A 23 7.40 12.51 29.63
CA PRO A 23 8.74 12.39 29.08
C PRO A 23 9.56 11.33 29.82
N LEU A 24 10.21 10.44 29.09
CA LEU A 24 10.92 9.29 29.64
C LEU A 24 12.41 9.54 29.81
N ASP A 25 12.96 10.67 29.35
CA ASP A 25 14.40 10.93 29.31
C ASP A 25 15.11 10.73 30.66
N SER A 26 14.53 11.25 31.74
CA SER A 26 15.05 11.09 33.11
C SER A 26 15.02 9.62 33.57
N LEU A 27 13.90 8.91 33.33
CA LEU A 27 13.75 7.48 33.65
C LEU A 27 14.71 6.62 32.82
N LEU A 28 14.88 6.96 31.54
CA LEU A 28 15.82 6.28 30.66
C LEU A 28 17.27 6.54 31.06
N ALA A 29 17.58 7.67 31.70
CA ALA A 29 18.90 7.97 32.25
C ALA A 29 19.18 7.22 33.56
N SER A 30 18.19 7.13 34.46
CA SER A 30 18.35 6.45 35.76
C SER A 30 18.23 4.92 35.68
N GLU A 31 17.28 4.42 34.90
CA GLU A 31 16.86 3.01 34.92
C GLU A 31 16.99 2.33 33.54
N GLY A 32 17.06 3.10 32.46
CA GLY A 32 17.02 2.60 31.09
C GLY A 32 18.32 2.04 30.51
N ALA A 33 19.37 1.80 31.31
CA ALA A 33 20.69 1.40 30.79
C ALA A 33 20.66 0.09 29.98
N ALA A 34 19.96 -0.93 30.49
CA ALA A 34 19.80 -2.20 29.79
C ALA A 34 19.02 -2.04 28.47
N LEU A 35 17.94 -1.24 28.48
CA LEU A 35 17.16 -0.94 27.30
C LEU A 35 17.99 -0.21 26.24
N LYS A 36 18.72 0.86 26.63
CA LYS A 36 19.59 1.63 25.72
C LYS A 36 20.70 0.78 25.09
N THR A 37 21.13 -0.29 25.76
CA THR A 37 22.11 -1.24 25.22
C THR A 37 21.48 -2.21 24.22
N ALA A 38 20.22 -2.59 24.44
CA ALA A 38 19.52 -3.60 23.64
C ALA A 38 18.80 -3.02 22.41
N ILE A 39 18.33 -1.77 22.47
CA ILE A 39 17.56 -1.12 21.41
C ILE A 39 18.45 -0.29 20.48
N ASP A 40 18.17 -0.33 19.18
CA ASP A 40 18.77 0.59 18.21
C ASP A 40 18.29 2.02 18.53
N PRO A 41 19.22 2.99 18.68
CA PRO A 41 18.89 4.37 19.03
C PRO A 41 17.85 5.03 18.10
N ALA A 42 17.76 4.60 16.84
CA ALA A 42 16.79 5.12 15.88
C ALA A 42 15.34 4.87 16.32
N TYR A 43 15.06 3.80 17.07
CA TYR A 43 13.72 3.52 17.60
C TYR A 43 13.35 4.51 18.70
N LEU A 44 14.21 4.71 19.71
CA LEU A 44 13.95 5.70 20.77
C LEU A 44 13.81 7.12 20.20
N GLN A 45 14.62 7.46 19.20
CA GLN A 45 14.51 8.75 18.52
C GLN A 45 13.19 8.90 17.76
N ALA A 46 12.62 7.81 17.23
CA ALA A 46 11.35 7.87 16.50
C ALA A 46 10.17 8.25 17.40
N SER A 47 10.19 7.80 18.66
CA SER A 47 9.24 8.21 19.70
C SER A 47 9.46 9.64 20.23
N SER A 48 10.42 10.41 19.70
CA SER A 48 10.68 11.76 20.19
C SER A 48 9.76 12.85 19.60
N ARG A 49 9.26 13.74 20.46
CA ARG A 49 8.53 14.97 20.11
C ARG A 49 9.18 16.15 20.86
N GLY A 50 9.51 17.23 20.16
CA GLY A 50 10.18 18.38 20.78
C GLY A 50 11.56 18.09 21.39
N GLY A 51 12.20 16.97 21.06
CA GLY A 51 13.50 16.58 21.62
C GLY A 51 13.42 15.60 22.80
N GLU A 52 12.22 15.34 23.34
CA GLU A 52 12.00 14.41 24.46
C GLU A 52 11.39 13.10 23.96
N VAL A 53 11.67 11.99 24.66
CA VAL A 53 11.19 10.64 24.32
C VAL A 53 9.94 10.32 25.12
N TYR A 54 8.85 9.92 24.46
CA TYR A 54 7.55 9.67 25.12
C TYR A 54 7.08 8.21 25.12
N ALA A 55 7.82 7.30 24.49
CA ALA A 55 7.48 5.88 24.46
C ALA A 55 8.74 5.01 24.34
N VAL A 56 8.61 3.73 24.71
CA VAL A 56 9.60 2.69 24.43
C VAL A 56 9.05 1.83 23.29
N PRO A 57 9.58 1.94 22.06
CA PRO A 57 9.07 1.16 20.93
C PRO A 57 9.41 -0.32 21.05
N ALA A 58 8.50 -1.17 20.59
CA ALA A 58 8.80 -2.58 20.38
C ALA A 58 9.73 -2.73 19.16
N GLN A 59 10.99 -3.14 19.38
CA GLN A 59 11.95 -3.44 18.31
C GLN A 59 11.62 -4.77 17.63
N GLN A 60 10.51 -4.79 16.90
CA GLN A 60 10.19 -5.88 15.98
C GLN A 60 10.88 -5.56 14.66
N LEU A 61 12.02 -6.21 14.39
CA LEU A 61 12.69 -6.09 13.10
C LEU A 61 11.69 -6.46 11.99
N LEU A 62 11.52 -5.56 11.03
CA LEU A 62 11.53 -5.82 9.58
C LEU A 62 11.17 -4.51 8.87
N ALA A 63 12.12 -3.96 8.10
CA ALA A 63 11.82 -2.93 7.12
C ALA A 63 10.79 -3.51 6.13
N PRO A 64 9.53 -3.03 6.10
CA PRO A 64 8.53 -3.59 5.22
C PRO A 64 8.85 -3.19 3.79
N SER A 65 8.50 -4.08 2.87
CA SER A 65 8.41 -3.81 1.45
C SER A 65 6.96 -3.90 1.02
N ALA A 66 6.57 -3.21 -0.04
CA ALA A 66 5.25 -3.34 -0.62
C ALA A 66 5.30 -4.40 -1.74
N GLY A 67 4.26 -5.22 -1.88
CA GLY A 67 4.20 -6.20 -2.96
C GLY A 67 3.01 -7.16 -2.86
N VAL A 68 3.23 -8.40 -3.29
CA VAL A 68 2.21 -9.46 -3.31
C VAL A 68 2.76 -10.80 -2.81
N LEU A 69 1.88 -11.62 -2.25
CA LEU A 69 2.11 -13.05 -2.03
C LEU A 69 1.43 -13.82 -3.17
N ILE A 70 2.15 -14.71 -3.85
CA ILE A 70 1.64 -15.52 -4.97
C ILE A 70 1.54 -16.99 -4.55
N ASN A 71 0.43 -17.65 -4.90
CA ASN A 71 0.22 -19.07 -4.67
C ASN A 71 0.99 -19.91 -5.71
N LYS A 72 2.04 -20.59 -5.27
CA LYS A 72 2.93 -21.44 -6.09
C LYS A 72 2.18 -22.52 -6.85
N ALA A 73 1.21 -23.17 -6.22
CA ALA A 73 0.47 -24.26 -6.84
C ALA A 73 -0.37 -23.75 -8.02
N LEU A 74 -0.97 -22.57 -7.88
CA LEU A 74 -1.70 -21.91 -8.96
C LEU A 74 -0.74 -21.35 -10.01
N ALA A 75 0.39 -20.76 -9.63
CA ALA A 75 1.40 -20.29 -10.57
C ALA A 75 1.92 -21.44 -11.46
N ALA A 76 2.28 -22.57 -10.85
CA ALA A 76 2.68 -23.78 -11.55
C ALA A 76 1.58 -24.33 -12.47
N LYS A 77 0.33 -24.41 -11.98
CA LYS A 77 -0.83 -24.89 -12.75
C LYS A 77 -1.11 -24.08 -14.02
N TYR A 78 -0.86 -22.77 -13.99
CA TYR A 78 -1.09 -21.88 -15.14
C TYR A 78 0.20 -21.49 -15.86
N HIS A 79 1.33 -22.12 -15.54
CA HIS A 79 2.65 -21.85 -16.13
C HIS A 79 3.05 -20.36 -16.04
N ILE A 80 2.81 -19.76 -14.89
CA ILE A 80 3.13 -18.37 -14.60
C ILE A 80 4.58 -18.28 -14.13
N ASP A 81 5.36 -17.44 -14.80
CA ASP A 81 6.72 -17.11 -14.40
C ASP A 81 6.71 -15.91 -13.45
N GLU A 82 6.76 -16.21 -12.16
CA GLU A 82 6.67 -15.24 -11.07
C GLU A 82 7.85 -14.25 -11.07
N SER A 83 9.01 -14.61 -11.61
CA SER A 83 10.19 -13.74 -11.68
C SER A 83 9.98 -12.49 -12.54
N LYS A 84 8.98 -12.52 -13.42
CA LYS A 84 8.57 -11.39 -14.27
C LYS A 84 7.61 -10.42 -13.58
N ILE A 85 7.07 -10.78 -12.43
CA ILE A 85 6.15 -9.92 -11.68
C ILE A 85 6.98 -9.01 -10.78
N LYS A 86 7.11 -7.72 -11.12
CA LYS A 86 7.87 -6.75 -10.33
C LYS A 86 7.03 -5.54 -9.91
N SER A 87 5.80 -5.48 -10.40
CA SER A 87 4.87 -4.39 -10.19
C SER A 87 3.43 -4.88 -10.28
N LEU A 88 2.50 -4.01 -9.89
CA LEU A 88 1.08 -4.26 -10.05
C LEU A 88 0.68 -4.37 -11.54
N GLN A 89 1.37 -3.66 -12.43
CA GLN A 89 1.19 -3.71 -13.89
C GLN A 89 1.55 -5.08 -14.45
N ASP A 90 2.67 -5.66 -13.99
CA ASP A 90 3.09 -7.00 -14.42
C ASP A 90 2.09 -8.06 -13.95
N LEU A 91 1.60 -7.93 -12.71
CA LEU A 91 0.56 -8.81 -12.19
C LEU A 91 -0.74 -8.66 -13.00
N ASP A 92 -1.16 -7.43 -13.33
CA ASP A 92 -2.33 -7.19 -14.18
C ASP A 92 -2.18 -7.87 -15.56
N ALA A 93 -1.00 -7.78 -16.18
CA ALA A 93 -0.72 -8.42 -17.46
C ALA A 93 -0.79 -9.96 -17.37
N VAL A 94 -0.24 -10.55 -16.31
CA VAL A 94 -0.33 -12.00 -16.03
C VAL A 94 -1.78 -12.43 -15.89
N MET A 95 -2.58 -11.72 -15.09
CA MET A 95 -3.99 -12.03 -14.85
C MET A 95 -4.81 -12.02 -16.15
N GLN A 96 -4.57 -11.02 -17.00
CA GLN A 96 -5.19 -10.93 -18.33
C GLN A 96 -4.76 -12.07 -19.25
N ALA A 97 -3.47 -12.43 -19.27
CA ALA A 97 -2.97 -13.52 -20.10
C ALA A 97 -3.56 -14.87 -19.69
N VAL A 98 -3.66 -15.14 -18.38
CA VAL A 98 -4.29 -16.37 -17.87
C VAL A 98 -5.77 -16.41 -18.25
N LYS A 99 -6.53 -15.33 -18.02
CA LYS A 99 -7.96 -15.30 -18.37
C LYS A 99 -8.18 -15.56 -19.86
N LYS A 100 -7.36 -14.99 -20.75
CA LYS A 100 -7.43 -15.22 -22.20
C LYS A 100 -7.18 -16.69 -22.58
N LYS A 101 -6.25 -17.37 -21.90
CA LYS A 101 -5.88 -18.76 -22.21
C LYS A 101 -6.82 -19.79 -21.59
N SER A 102 -7.22 -19.59 -20.35
CA SER A 102 -7.97 -20.59 -19.57
C SER A 102 -9.45 -20.27 -19.39
N ASN A 103 -9.93 -19.13 -19.92
CA ASN A 103 -11.26 -18.58 -19.69
C ASN A 103 -11.66 -18.48 -18.21
N ARG A 104 -10.67 -18.42 -17.30
CA ARG A 104 -10.87 -18.38 -15.85
C ARG A 104 -10.17 -17.15 -15.29
N ALA A 105 -10.93 -16.33 -14.58
CA ALA A 105 -10.38 -15.24 -13.79
C ALA A 105 -9.75 -15.82 -12.51
N LEU A 106 -8.42 -15.72 -12.39
CA LEU A 106 -7.77 -15.92 -11.11
C LEU A 106 -8.23 -14.84 -10.14
N LYS A 107 -8.29 -15.17 -8.84
CA LYS A 107 -8.74 -14.25 -7.80
C LYS A 107 -7.57 -13.66 -7.04
N VAL A 108 -7.64 -12.37 -6.73
CA VAL A 108 -6.69 -11.63 -5.89
C VAL A 108 -7.42 -11.12 -4.67
N ALA A 109 -6.84 -11.37 -3.50
CA ALA A 109 -7.29 -10.83 -2.22
C ALA A 109 -6.56 -9.53 -1.95
N GLY A 110 -7.29 -8.45 -1.72
CA GLY A 110 -6.74 -7.12 -1.47
C GLY A 110 -7.80 -6.04 -1.62
N THR A 111 -7.63 -4.96 -0.86
CA THR A 111 -8.52 -3.80 -0.89
C THR A 111 -8.02 -2.71 -1.83
N LEU A 112 -8.89 -1.72 -2.05
CA LEU A 112 -8.45 -0.45 -2.63
C LEU A 112 -7.35 0.20 -1.80
N GLU A 113 -7.46 0.16 -0.48
CA GLU A 113 -6.48 0.76 0.43
C GLU A 113 -5.13 0.05 0.32
N ASP A 114 -5.09 -1.28 0.32
CA ASP A 114 -3.87 -2.06 0.14
C ASP A 114 -3.15 -1.68 -1.16
N MET A 115 -3.91 -1.50 -2.25
CA MET A 115 -3.37 -1.13 -3.55
C MET A 115 -2.89 0.32 -3.61
N ILE A 116 -3.61 1.25 -2.97
CA ILE A 116 -3.19 2.65 -2.77
C ILE A 116 -1.83 2.68 -2.07
N ARG A 117 -1.66 1.87 -1.01
CA ARG A 117 -0.43 1.79 -0.22
C ARG A 117 0.77 1.22 -0.97
N LEU A 118 0.58 0.57 -2.12
CA LEU A 118 1.68 0.17 -3.00
C LEU A 118 2.31 1.35 -3.75
N THR A 119 1.63 2.50 -3.84
CA THR A 119 1.99 3.59 -4.76
C THR A 119 2.83 4.71 -4.13
N TYR A 120 3.00 4.70 -2.80
CA TYR A 120 3.76 5.71 -2.09
C TYR A 120 4.73 5.09 -1.09
N ARG A 121 5.75 5.87 -0.70
CA ARG A 121 6.75 5.45 0.30
C ARG A 121 6.32 5.89 1.70
N GLU A 122 5.92 7.14 1.83
CA GLU A 122 5.52 7.71 3.11
C GLU A 122 4.35 8.65 2.93
N GLN A 123 3.37 8.52 3.81
CA GLN A 123 2.28 9.49 3.91
C GLN A 123 2.67 10.58 4.91
N VAL A 124 2.38 11.82 4.59
CA VAL A 124 2.55 12.97 5.47
C VAL A 124 1.21 13.29 6.14
N GLY A 125 1.20 13.47 7.47
CA GLY A 125 -0.02 13.66 8.28
C GLY A 125 -0.52 12.37 8.95
N GLU A 126 -1.45 12.49 9.90
CA GLU A 126 -1.91 11.39 10.76
C GLU A 126 -3.06 10.58 10.13
N ASP A 127 -3.84 11.20 9.25
CA ASP A 127 -5.07 10.61 8.72
C ASP A 127 -4.80 9.70 7.50
N SER A 128 -4.79 8.38 7.73
CA SER A 128 -4.63 7.36 6.68
C SER A 128 -5.73 7.35 5.62
N SER A 129 -6.89 7.96 5.90
CA SER A 129 -8.06 7.89 5.02
C SER A 129 -7.93 8.72 3.74
N THR A 130 -7.08 9.74 3.74
CA THR A 130 -6.99 10.66 2.60
C THR A 130 -5.74 10.46 1.74
N ASN A 131 -4.63 9.92 2.25
CA ASN A 131 -3.39 9.69 1.49
C ASN A 131 -2.99 10.85 0.56
N ILE A 132 -3.38 12.10 0.86
CA ILE A 132 -3.26 13.20 -0.11
C ILE A 132 -1.79 13.58 -0.22
N ALA A 133 -1.10 13.87 0.88
CA ALA A 133 0.30 14.29 0.85
C ALA A 133 1.23 13.09 1.06
N VAL A 134 2.07 12.77 0.07
CA VAL A 134 2.98 11.62 0.12
C VAL A 134 4.38 11.94 -0.39
N LEU A 135 5.37 11.20 0.10
CA LEU A 135 6.65 11.00 -0.57
C LEU A 135 6.54 9.78 -1.48
N VAL A 136 6.91 9.95 -2.75
CA VAL A 136 6.92 8.85 -3.73
C VAL A 136 8.26 8.12 -3.72
N PRO A 137 8.29 6.82 -4.04
CA PRO A 137 9.54 6.10 -4.25
C PRO A 137 10.44 6.83 -5.28
N ASN A 138 11.72 6.99 -4.96
CA ASN A 138 12.73 7.66 -5.81
C ASN A 138 12.46 9.14 -6.16
N GLY A 139 11.49 9.80 -5.51
CA GLY A 139 11.14 11.22 -5.75
C GLY A 139 11.88 12.23 -4.88
N GLY A 140 12.93 11.81 -4.17
CA GLY A 140 13.63 12.64 -3.19
C GLY A 140 12.76 12.98 -1.97
N THR A 141 12.89 14.21 -1.47
CA THR A 141 12.20 14.71 -0.26
C THR A 141 10.96 15.56 -0.57
N LYS A 142 10.54 15.62 -1.84
CA LYS A 142 9.39 16.44 -2.24
C LYS A 142 8.08 15.75 -1.92
N VAL A 143 7.28 16.39 -1.07
CA VAL A 143 5.89 15.99 -0.79
C VAL A 143 5.01 16.36 -1.97
N VAL A 144 4.20 15.42 -2.45
CA VAL A 144 3.29 15.61 -3.59
C VAL A 144 1.89 15.12 -3.25
N ASN A 145 0.91 15.55 -4.04
CA ASN A 145 -0.42 14.98 -3.97
C ASN A 145 -0.41 13.55 -4.58
N ALA A 146 -0.73 12.50 -3.82
CA ALA A 146 -0.69 11.13 -4.30
C ALA A 146 -1.60 10.91 -5.51
N TYR A 147 -2.80 11.50 -5.51
CA TYR A 147 -3.79 11.37 -6.58
C TYR A 147 -3.37 12.02 -7.90
N THR A 148 -2.37 12.91 -7.89
CA THR A 148 -1.83 13.52 -9.11
C THR A 148 -0.66 12.72 -9.70
N THR A 149 -0.20 11.67 -9.04
CA THR A 149 0.93 10.85 -9.50
C THR A 149 0.51 9.89 -10.62
N PRO A 150 1.41 9.58 -11.59
CA PRO A 150 1.16 8.54 -12.59
C PRO A 150 0.93 7.15 -11.97
N ALA A 151 1.65 6.82 -10.89
CA ALA A 151 1.51 5.53 -10.19
C ALA A 151 0.10 5.33 -9.63
N MET A 152 -0.45 6.35 -8.96
CA MET A 152 -1.81 6.31 -8.42
C MET A 152 -2.87 6.21 -9.52
N ARG A 153 -2.73 6.98 -10.61
CA ARG A 153 -3.63 6.87 -11.78
C ARG A 153 -3.62 5.48 -12.39
N SER A 154 -2.42 4.90 -12.57
CA SER A 154 -2.27 3.54 -13.09
C SER A 154 -2.89 2.50 -12.16
N MET A 155 -2.73 2.65 -10.85
CA MET A 155 -3.31 1.74 -9.86
C MET A 155 -4.84 1.77 -9.91
N PHE A 156 -5.47 2.95 -9.99
CA PHE A 156 -6.94 3.03 -10.11
C PHE A 156 -7.45 2.38 -11.40
N ALA A 157 -6.74 2.55 -12.52
CA ALA A 157 -7.11 1.90 -13.77
C ALA A 157 -7.06 0.37 -13.66
N ILE A 158 -6.03 -0.16 -12.99
CA ILE A 158 -5.91 -1.60 -12.70
C ILE A 158 -7.02 -2.06 -11.77
N PHE A 159 -7.27 -1.35 -10.67
CA PHE A 159 -8.31 -1.71 -9.72
C PHE A 159 -9.71 -1.73 -10.36
N ALA A 160 -10.03 -0.72 -11.16
CA ALA A 160 -11.28 -0.67 -11.93
C ALA A 160 -11.40 -1.87 -12.88
N ARG A 161 -10.32 -2.19 -13.62
CA ARG A 161 -10.28 -3.37 -14.50
C ARG A 161 -10.48 -4.65 -13.69
N TRP A 162 -9.80 -4.80 -12.56
CA TRP A 162 -9.88 -6.00 -11.73
C TRP A 162 -11.28 -6.19 -11.13
N LYS A 163 -12.01 -5.11 -10.85
CA LYS A 163 -13.43 -5.18 -10.50
C LYS A 163 -14.27 -5.68 -11.67
N THR A 164 -14.18 -5.02 -12.83
CA THR A 164 -14.98 -5.37 -14.03
C THR A 164 -14.71 -6.79 -14.51
N GLU A 165 -13.45 -7.20 -14.54
CA GLU A 165 -13.01 -8.52 -15.01
C GLU A 165 -13.18 -9.62 -13.95
N ARG A 166 -13.66 -9.26 -12.74
CA ARG A 166 -13.86 -10.12 -11.58
C ARG A 166 -12.57 -10.82 -11.13
N TYR A 167 -11.43 -10.12 -11.17
CA TYR A 167 -10.19 -10.58 -10.56
C TYR A 167 -10.16 -10.38 -9.04
N LEU A 168 -10.90 -9.43 -8.49
CA LEU A 168 -11.00 -9.26 -7.04
C LEU A 168 -12.03 -10.21 -6.43
N TRP A 169 -11.84 -10.53 -5.15
CA TRP A 169 -12.89 -11.11 -4.33
C TRP A 169 -13.98 -10.06 -4.05
N GLU A 170 -15.24 -10.48 -4.18
CA GLU A 170 -16.42 -9.59 -4.05
C GLU A 170 -16.85 -9.36 -2.60
N TYR A 171 -16.29 -10.11 -1.66
CA TYR A 171 -16.52 -9.88 -0.25
C TYR A 171 -15.81 -8.62 0.22
N ASP A 172 -16.38 -8.02 1.26
CA ASP A 172 -15.84 -6.88 1.99
C ASP A 172 -14.40 -7.17 2.43
N THR A 173 -13.46 -6.86 1.54
CA THR A 173 -12.03 -7.05 1.78
C THR A 173 -11.51 -6.00 2.76
N SER A 174 -12.35 -5.07 3.26
CA SER A 174 -11.98 -4.10 4.30
C SER A 174 -11.38 -4.74 5.55
N ASN A 175 -11.55 -6.06 5.72
CA ASN A 175 -10.95 -6.82 6.79
C ASN A 175 -9.80 -7.73 6.32
N MET A 176 -8.59 -7.47 6.83
CA MET A 176 -7.38 -8.27 6.61
C MET A 176 -7.56 -9.76 6.94
N PHE A 177 -8.44 -10.10 7.90
CA PHE A 177 -8.77 -11.48 8.26
C PHE A 177 -9.39 -12.26 7.09
N THR A 178 -10.16 -11.60 6.21
CA THR A 178 -10.76 -12.25 5.03
C THR A 178 -9.67 -12.63 4.03
N SER A 179 -8.75 -11.71 3.72
CA SER A 179 -7.63 -11.97 2.81
C SER A 179 -6.71 -13.08 3.34
N GLN A 180 -6.47 -13.11 4.65
CA GLN A 180 -5.71 -14.19 5.30
C GLN A 180 -6.44 -15.53 5.20
N SER A 181 -7.73 -15.57 5.51
CA SER A 181 -8.54 -16.80 5.46
C SER A 181 -8.56 -17.40 4.05
N LEU A 182 -8.75 -16.55 3.02
CA LEU A 182 -8.71 -16.96 1.61
C LEU A 182 -7.35 -17.56 1.22
N ALA A 183 -6.27 -17.04 1.80
CA ALA A 183 -4.92 -17.53 1.55
C ALA A 183 -4.64 -18.85 2.28
N ILE A 184 -5.03 -18.98 3.55
CA ILE A 184 -4.92 -20.23 4.32
C ILE A 184 -5.73 -21.35 3.63
N GLN A 185 -6.91 -21.04 3.13
CA GLN A 185 -7.77 -21.99 2.39
C GLN A 185 -7.32 -22.21 0.93
N GLN A 186 -6.23 -21.58 0.48
CA GLN A 186 -5.70 -21.65 -0.89
C GLN A 186 -6.72 -21.30 -1.99
N GLN A 187 -7.70 -20.44 -1.67
CA GLN A 187 -8.76 -20.05 -2.60
C GLN A 187 -8.34 -18.91 -3.52
N THR A 188 -7.38 -18.09 -3.10
CA THR A 188 -6.88 -16.96 -3.88
C THR A 188 -5.56 -17.28 -4.60
N PHE A 189 -5.35 -16.66 -5.75
CA PHE A 189 -4.08 -16.73 -6.48
C PHE A 189 -3.03 -15.82 -5.87
N ALA A 190 -3.43 -14.60 -5.50
CA ALA A 190 -2.51 -13.63 -4.92
C ALA A 190 -3.16 -12.91 -3.72
N VAL A 191 -2.31 -12.39 -2.85
CA VAL A 191 -2.68 -11.49 -1.75
C VAL A 191 -1.86 -10.20 -1.89
N VAL A 192 -2.53 -9.04 -1.97
CA VAL A 192 -1.87 -7.74 -1.93
C VAL A 192 -1.39 -7.45 -0.52
N LYS A 193 -0.13 -7.04 -0.38
CA LYS A 193 0.50 -6.78 0.91
C LYS A 193 1.32 -5.49 0.86
N PRO A 194 0.81 -4.37 1.42
CA PRO A 194 1.57 -3.13 1.50
C PRO A 194 2.72 -3.18 2.51
N ALA A 195 2.71 -4.17 3.40
CA ALA A 195 3.81 -4.49 4.30
C ALA A 195 4.14 -5.98 4.25
N LEU A 196 4.84 -6.36 3.19
CA LEU A 196 5.57 -7.62 3.10
C LEU A 196 6.83 -7.57 3.92
N ASP A 197 6.95 -8.56 4.78
CA ASP A 197 8.10 -8.85 5.60
C ASP A 197 8.29 -10.37 5.70
N TYR A 198 9.36 -10.80 6.38
CA TYR A 198 9.65 -12.22 6.56
C TYR A 198 8.52 -12.96 7.31
N GLN A 199 7.82 -12.28 8.21
CA GLN A 199 6.68 -12.84 8.93
C GLN A 199 5.46 -12.98 8.04
N SER A 200 5.32 -12.23 6.95
CA SER A 200 4.14 -12.25 6.08
C SER A 200 3.91 -13.62 5.42
N VAL A 201 4.99 -14.37 5.14
CA VAL A 201 4.92 -15.76 4.66
C VAL A 201 4.58 -16.72 5.81
N ASN A 202 5.13 -16.47 7.01
CA ASN A 202 4.86 -17.27 8.21
C ASN A 202 3.46 -17.02 8.81
N PHE A 203 2.90 -15.82 8.62
CA PHE A 203 1.59 -15.39 9.11
C PHE A 203 0.44 -16.06 8.34
N LEU A 204 0.71 -16.58 7.15
CA LEU A 204 -0.22 -17.39 6.36
C LEU A 204 -0.13 -18.90 6.64
N GLY A 205 0.61 -19.34 7.68
CA GLY A 205 0.56 -20.74 8.15
C GLY A 205 1.89 -21.42 8.49
N GLY A 206 2.92 -20.68 8.91
CA GLY A 206 4.18 -21.23 9.41
C GLY A 206 5.11 -21.75 8.32
N THR A 207 6.29 -21.12 8.17
CA THR A 207 7.58 -21.58 7.59
C THR A 207 7.64 -22.44 6.30
N SER A 208 6.53 -22.83 5.67
CA SER A 208 6.48 -23.72 4.50
C SER A 208 5.15 -23.69 3.74
N GLY A 209 4.34 -22.63 3.88
CA GLY A 209 3.13 -22.46 3.06
C GLY A 209 3.45 -22.28 1.56
N PRO A 210 2.52 -22.59 0.63
CA PRO A 210 2.75 -22.60 -0.82
C PRO A 210 2.82 -21.19 -1.44
N TRP A 211 3.45 -20.24 -0.78
CA TRP A 211 3.44 -18.82 -1.16
C TRP A 211 4.84 -18.32 -1.48
N ASP A 212 4.96 -17.54 -2.55
CA ASP A 212 6.15 -16.73 -2.85
C ASP A 212 5.88 -15.25 -2.57
N ALA A 213 6.81 -14.61 -1.87
CA ALA A 213 6.74 -13.18 -1.60
C ALA A 213 7.47 -12.40 -2.69
N ILE A 214 6.69 -11.65 -3.48
CA ILE A 214 7.19 -10.80 -4.55
C ILE A 214 7.15 -9.36 -4.08
N ARG A 215 8.33 -8.75 -3.96
CA ARG A 215 8.48 -7.35 -3.51
C ARG A 215 8.50 -6.42 -4.72
N PHE A 216 7.65 -5.40 -4.70
CA PHE A 216 7.64 -4.32 -5.70
C PHE A 216 8.55 -3.17 -5.30
N THR A 217 8.81 -3.00 -3.99
CA THR A 217 9.70 -1.97 -3.47
C THR A 217 10.84 -2.57 -2.66
N ALA A 218 11.97 -1.86 -2.64
CA ALA A 218 13.04 -2.16 -1.70
C ALA A 218 12.52 -1.94 -0.26
N PRO A 219 12.94 -2.75 0.72
CA PRO A 219 12.64 -2.52 2.12
C PRO A 219 13.06 -1.11 2.55
N TYR A 220 12.23 -0.43 3.33
CA TYR A 220 12.58 0.89 3.87
C TYR A 220 12.02 1.11 5.27
N LEU A 221 12.73 1.92 6.05
CA LEU A 221 12.30 2.44 7.34
C LEU A 221 12.05 3.94 7.23
N ASN A 222 11.09 4.43 7.99
CA ASN A 222 10.84 5.85 8.20
C ASN A 222 10.41 6.06 9.66
N LYS A 223 10.33 7.32 10.11
CA LYS A 223 10.00 7.66 11.50
C LYS A 223 8.67 7.04 11.94
N LYS A 224 7.68 6.99 11.04
CA LYS A 224 6.40 6.34 11.27
C LYS A 224 6.55 4.84 11.58
N LYS A 225 7.29 4.11 10.74
CA LYS A 225 7.51 2.67 10.95
C LYS A 225 8.29 2.36 12.23
N LEU A 226 9.13 3.30 12.68
CA LEU A 226 9.91 3.18 13.91
C LEU A 226 9.14 3.57 15.18
N ASP A 227 8.20 4.53 15.10
CA ASP A 227 7.37 4.99 16.23
C ASP A 227 6.11 4.13 16.47
N GLY A 228 6.07 2.93 15.89
CA GLY A 228 4.95 2.01 16.04
C GLY A 228 3.77 2.31 15.11
N ARG A 229 3.88 3.24 14.14
CA ARG A 229 3.01 3.23 12.94
C ARG A 229 3.43 2.07 12.05
N ASN A 230 3.22 0.86 12.54
CA ASN A 230 3.34 -0.32 11.74
C ASN A 230 2.19 -0.35 10.74
N ASP A 231 2.55 -0.72 9.52
CA ASP A 231 1.62 -1.00 8.45
C ASP A 231 0.77 -2.26 8.70
N ARG A 232 0.91 -2.92 9.87
CA ARG A 232 0.54 -4.32 10.10
C ARG A 232 -0.86 -4.58 10.63
N ASP A 233 -1.54 -3.68 11.34
CA ASP A 233 -2.75 -4.11 12.07
C ASP A 233 -3.89 -3.11 11.97
N LEU A 234 -4.80 -3.34 11.03
CA LEU A 234 -6.20 -2.90 11.09
C LEU A 234 -7.12 -4.12 11.29
N GLY A 235 -6.72 -4.96 12.25
CA GLY A 235 -7.42 -6.17 12.65
C GLY A 235 -8.14 -6.05 13.98
N ASP A 236 -8.70 -4.90 14.35
CA ASP A 236 -9.85 -4.86 15.28
C ASP A 236 -10.47 -3.45 15.33
N PHE A 237 -11.49 -3.22 14.51
CA PHE A 237 -12.49 -2.19 14.82
C PHE A 237 -13.87 -2.85 14.75
N ARG A 238 -14.27 -3.48 15.86
CA ARG A 238 -15.67 -3.74 16.13
C ARG A 238 -16.40 -2.39 16.25
N THR A 239 -17.08 -2.04 15.17
CA THR A 239 -18.33 -1.28 15.09
C THR A 239 -18.47 -0.03 15.97
N SER A 240 -18.36 1.14 15.34
CA SER A 240 -19.34 2.20 15.58
C SER A 240 -19.90 2.67 14.24
N ARG A 241 -21.22 2.85 14.22
CA ARG A 241 -22.05 2.97 13.03
C ARG A 241 -21.85 4.32 12.34
N HIS A 242 -22.11 4.31 11.03
CA HIS A 242 -22.42 5.47 10.17
C HIS A 242 -21.29 6.48 9.96
N GLY A 243 -20.59 6.33 8.83
CA GLY A 243 -19.64 7.30 8.30
C GLY A 243 -19.47 7.14 6.78
N ASP A 244 -20.54 7.43 6.06
CA ASP A 244 -20.58 7.90 4.67
C ASP A 244 -19.79 7.14 3.57
N ALA A 245 -20.37 6.05 3.07
CA ALA A 245 -20.01 5.42 1.80
C ALA A 245 -20.12 6.36 0.58
N GLY A 246 -20.73 7.55 0.73
CA GLY A 246 -20.87 8.55 -0.32
C GLY A 246 -19.57 9.28 -0.67
N ALA A 247 -18.68 9.52 0.30
CA ALA A 247 -17.45 10.28 0.09
C ALA A 247 -16.43 9.52 -0.77
N LEU A 248 -16.28 8.20 -0.53
CA LEU A 248 -15.43 7.32 -1.34
C LEU A 248 -15.95 7.17 -2.77
N ALA A 249 -17.27 7.13 -2.97
CA ALA A 249 -17.88 7.06 -4.29
C ALA A 249 -17.75 8.37 -5.09
N ALA A 250 -17.68 9.53 -4.41
CA ALA A 250 -17.47 10.83 -5.03
C ALA A 250 -16.02 11.00 -5.52
N LEU A 251 -15.04 10.61 -4.70
CA LEU A 251 -13.62 10.62 -5.08
C LEU A 251 -13.33 9.61 -6.21
N TYR A 252 -13.96 8.44 -6.17
CA TYR A 252 -13.90 7.45 -7.26
C TYR A 252 -14.43 8.02 -8.59
N ARG A 253 -15.55 8.75 -8.56
CA ARG A 253 -16.10 9.43 -9.76
C ARG A 253 -15.21 10.56 -10.28
N GLN A 254 -14.61 11.36 -9.41
CA GLN A 254 -13.67 12.41 -9.82
C GLN A 254 -12.38 11.84 -10.44
N GLY A 255 -11.85 10.74 -9.90
CA GLY A 255 -10.70 10.03 -10.46
C GLY A 255 -10.98 9.45 -11.86
N ILE A 256 -12.13 8.79 -12.05
CA ILE A 256 -12.55 8.26 -13.36
C ILE A 256 -12.73 9.37 -14.39
N ASN A 257 -13.40 10.48 -14.02
CA ASN A 257 -13.64 11.58 -14.94
C ASN A 257 -12.35 12.30 -15.37
N SER A 258 -11.33 12.31 -14.50
CA SER A 258 -10.01 12.87 -14.81
C SER A 258 -9.21 11.95 -15.74
N ALA A 259 -9.31 10.63 -15.58
CA ALA A 259 -8.70 9.66 -16.49
C ALA A 259 -9.38 9.65 -17.88
N ALA A 260 -10.70 9.84 -17.94
CA ALA A 260 -11.45 9.90 -19.20
C ALA A 260 -11.13 11.15 -20.04
N ARG A 261 -10.74 12.27 -19.41
CA ARG A 261 -10.32 13.50 -20.12
C ARG A 261 -8.89 13.43 -20.67
N LEU A 262 -8.03 12.60 -20.09
CA LEU A 262 -6.64 12.41 -20.56
C LEU A 262 -6.51 11.43 -21.74
N GLY A 263 -7.62 10.80 -22.17
CA GLY A 263 -7.67 9.88 -23.32
C GLY A 263 -8.05 10.52 -24.67
N ARG A 264 -8.23 11.86 -24.75
CA ARG A 264 -8.57 12.58 -26.01
C ARG A 264 -7.55 13.66 -26.40
N GLY A 265 -6.28 13.46 -26.10
CA GLY A 265 -5.18 14.29 -26.62
C GLY A 265 -4.31 13.46 -27.55
N GLY A 266 -4.57 13.52 -28.86
CA GLY A 266 -3.75 12.88 -29.88
C GLY A 266 -2.32 13.42 -29.87
N CYS A 267 -1.37 12.50 -29.90
CA CYS A 267 0.07 12.77 -30.09
C CYS A 267 0.33 13.13 -31.57
N PRO A 268 1.05 14.21 -31.91
CA PRO A 268 1.41 14.51 -33.28
C PRO A 268 2.81 13.97 -33.59
N LEU A 269 2.89 12.96 -34.47
CA LEU A 269 4.15 12.60 -35.13
C LEU A 269 3.94 12.41 -36.63
N SER A 270 4.47 13.40 -37.35
CA SER A 270 5.08 13.38 -38.69
C SER A 270 4.42 12.57 -39.81
N LYS A 271 3.90 13.29 -40.82
CA LYS A 271 4.27 13.02 -42.22
C LYS A 271 4.59 14.30 -42.96
N ASP A 272 5.81 14.29 -43.47
CA ASP A 272 6.43 15.20 -44.40
C ASP A 272 5.80 15.00 -45.81
N ARG A 273 5.38 16.09 -46.47
CA ARG A 273 5.57 16.41 -47.91
C ARG A 273 4.53 17.37 -48.49
N THR A 274 5.10 18.34 -49.22
CA THR A 274 4.58 19.19 -50.31
C THR A 274 3.64 20.35 -49.98
N ARG A 275 4.24 21.54 -50.04
CA ARG A 275 3.62 22.84 -50.38
C ARG A 275 3.18 22.89 -51.85
N ASP A 276 2.32 23.87 -52.11
CA ASP A 276 1.85 24.43 -53.40
C ASP A 276 0.73 23.59 -54.06
N ASN A 277 -0.41 24.11 -54.54
CA ASN A 277 -0.81 25.48 -54.84
C ASN A 277 -2.36 25.54 -55.00
N GLN A 278 -2.95 26.67 -54.61
CA GLN A 278 -4.17 27.35 -55.12
C GLN A 278 -5.38 26.55 -55.68
N THR A 279 -6.55 26.83 -55.07
CA THR A 279 -7.95 26.73 -55.57
C THR A 279 -8.20 27.43 -56.94
N PRO A 280 -9.42 27.43 -57.50
CA PRO A 280 -10.38 26.34 -57.81
C PRO A 280 -10.96 26.47 -59.26
N SER A 281 -11.74 25.51 -59.76
CA SER A 281 -13.01 25.73 -60.53
C SER A 281 -13.42 24.52 -61.38
N ALA A 282 -14.74 24.30 -61.39
CA ALA A 282 -15.61 23.74 -62.43
C ALA A 282 -15.68 22.22 -62.65
N LEU A 283 -16.93 21.75 -62.42
CA LEU A 283 -17.65 20.59 -62.97
C LEU A 283 -17.36 19.21 -62.38
#